data_AF-A0A256ZQY9-F1
#
_entry.id   AF-A0A256ZQY9-F1
#
_cell.length_a   1.000
_cell.length_b   1.000
_cell.length_c   1.000
_cell.angle_alpha   90.00
_cell.angle_beta   90.00
_cell.angle_gamma   90.00
#
_symmetry.space_group_name_H-M   'P 1'
#
loop_
_entity.id
_entity.type
_entity.pdbx_description
1 polymer ?
#
loop_
_entity_poly.entity_id
_entity_poly.type
_entity_poly.pdbx_seq_one_letter_code
_entity_poly.pdbx_strand_id
1 'polypeptide(L)'
;MTSTKPKVEIRGIYATALTKILSEHFPVVRMSKIISKRFNKKTSFEFGEVLIKDRFDKHGVVVLGTVEGAEAVVSVLKSFLPDVVVREKSLKGWFGYGCFNLEFPFLSKMVLDKVRSEVVPTIPNHHKLRIFASKLVDEVERELLNCFEKEKLEEKLKSVVKFKVGDKFEIDHVKPSGQTLKLTGEIFDINQETLKIRRNFRGKGTYDGLKIPKEEGDYGITEIVEGSWIVKHSYFSRDGKLKGEFYNINTPVEFYPGKARYVDLEVDVVKPSNGQPEIIDLTTLEKIVEEGFINPKLAETAKKIAEKLLENLTENQDFLSLTQNLKPNLNFAENGFNL
;
A
#
# COMPACT_ATOMS: atom_id res chain seq x y z
N MET A 1 40.13 3.75 5.81
CA MET A 1 39.71 3.37 4.45
C MET A 1 38.57 4.29 4.08
N THR A 2 38.71 5.12 3.05
CA THR A 2 37.63 5.98 2.55
C THR A 2 36.52 5.08 2.04
N SER A 3 35.50 4.84 2.86
CA SER A 3 34.36 4.00 2.50
C SER A 3 33.64 4.64 1.32
N THR A 4 33.91 4.16 0.11
CA THR A 4 33.19 4.57 -1.09
C THR A 4 31.76 4.07 -0.97
N LYS A 5 30.79 4.96 -1.13
CA LYS A 5 29.37 4.59 -1.11
C LYS A 5 29.07 3.50 -2.16
N PRO A 6 28.20 2.52 -1.85
CA PRO A 6 27.95 1.37 -2.72
C PRO A 6 27.35 1.81 -4.07
N LYS A 7 27.80 1.19 -5.16
CA LYS A 7 27.26 1.44 -6.51
C LYS A 7 25.91 0.74 -6.67
N VAL A 8 24.89 1.47 -7.14
CA VAL A 8 23.52 0.96 -7.24
C VAL A 8 23.11 0.79 -8.70
N GLU A 9 22.63 -0.41 -9.06
CA GLU A 9 21.98 -0.71 -10.34
C GLU A 9 20.46 -0.80 -10.13
N ILE A 10 19.68 -0.06 -10.92
CA ILE A 10 18.22 0.04 -10.73
C ILE A 10 17.50 -0.43 -12.00
N ARG A 11 16.48 -1.28 -11.82
CA ARG A 11 15.66 -1.86 -12.89
C ARG A 11 14.18 -1.84 -12.50
N GLY A 12 13.32 -1.94 -13.51
CA GLY A 12 11.89 -2.12 -13.32
C GLY A 12 11.07 -0.83 -13.42
N ILE A 13 9.79 -0.92 -13.10
CA ILE A 13 8.80 0.15 -13.28
C ILE A 13 9.10 1.35 -12.38
N TYR A 14 9.69 1.12 -11.20
CA TYR A 14 10.06 2.16 -10.24
C TYR A 14 11.39 2.86 -10.56
N ALA A 15 12.12 2.41 -11.60
CA ALA A 15 13.52 2.77 -11.79
C ALA A 15 13.76 4.27 -11.97
N THR A 16 12.84 5.02 -12.56
CA THR A 16 13.04 6.48 -12.74
C THR A 16 12.92 7.24 -11.42
N ALA A 17 11.88 6.97 -10.64
CA ALA A 17 11.68 7.60 -9.34
C ALA A 17 12.83 7.24 -8.39
N LEU A 18 13.18 5.95 -8.32
CA LEU A 18 14.27 5.47 -7.48
C LEU A 18 15.64 6.01 -7.93
N THR A 19 15.88 6.20 -9.24
CA THR A 19 17.11 6.85 -9.71
C THR A 19 17.18 8.30 -9.23
N LYS A 20 16.07 9.04 -9.29
CA LYS A 20 16.02 10.43 -8.81
C LYS A 20 16.38 10.50 -7.32
N ILE A 21 15.73 9.70 -6.47
CA ILE A 21 15.98 9.64 -5.03
C ILE A 21 17.41 9.18 -4.73
N LEU A 22 17.81 8.02 -5.24
CA LEU A 22 19.04 7.36 -4.81
C LEU A 22 20.30 7.99 -5.40
N SER A 23 20.21 8.74 -6.51
CA SER A 23 21.39 9.39 -7.11
C SER A 23 21.98 10.53 -6.28
N GLU A 24 21.23 11.04 -5.28
CA GLU A 24 21.72 12.02 -4.30
C GLU A 24 22.56 11.34 -3.19
N HIS A 25 22.32 10.04 -2.98
CA HIS A 25 22.95 9.27 -1.92
C HIS A 25 24.03 8.31 -2.43
N PHE A 26 23.89 7.75 -3.62
CA PHE A 26 24.72 6.67 -4.15
C PHE A 26 25.12 6.87 -5.61
N PRO A 27 26.29 6.37 -6.05
CA PRO A 27 26.61 6.28 -7.47
C PRO A 27 25.67 5.31 -8.19
N VAL A 28 24.82 5.82 -9.08
CA VAL A 28 23.93 4.97 -9.91
C VAL A 28 24.66 4.55 -11.17
N VAL A 29 24.79 3.24 -11.38
CA VAL A 29 25.52 2.63 -12.51
C VAL A 29 24.59 1.84 -13.43
N ARG A 30 25.07 1.54 -14.64
CA ARG A 30 24.37 0.75 -15.67
C ARG A 30 22.93 1.21 -15.90
N MET A 31 22.69 2.51 -15.95
CA MET A 31 21.39 3.06 -16.33
C MET A 31 20.98 2.53 -17.72
N SER A 32 19.70 2.22 -17.90
CA SER A 32 19.18 1.89 -19.23
C SER A 32 19.24 3.13 -20.14
N LYS A 33 19.22 2.93 -21.47
CA LYS A 33 19.18 4.04 -22.45
C LYS A 33 18.07 5.05 -22.13
N ILE A 34 16.91 4.57 -21.69
CA ILE A 34 15.75 5.40 -21.32
C ILE A 34 16.08 6.25 -20.09
N ILE A 35 16.64 5.65 -19.03
CA ILE A 35 16.99 6.36 -17.80
C ILE A 35 18.11 7.38 -18.08
N SER A 36 19.19 6.99 -18.76
CA SER A 36 20.27 7.92 -19.15
C SER A 36 19.75 9.14 -19.92
N LYS A 37 18.83 8.93 -20.87
CA LYS A 37 18.20 10.03 -21.63
C LYS A 37 17.37 10.94 -20.72
N ARG A 38 16.54 10.37 -19.84
CA ARG A 38 15.68 11.13 -18.90
C ARG A 38 16.49 12.05 -17.97
N PHE A 39 17.65 11.58 -17.50
CA PHE A 39 18.51 12.36 -16.59
C PHE A 39 19.61 13.15 -17.29
N ASN A 40 19.69 13.11 -18.63
CA ASN A 40 20.78 13.70 -19.42
C ASN A 40 22.18 13.34 -18.86
N LYS A 41 22.37 12.08 -18.44
CA LYS A 41 23.60 11.58 -17.81
C LYS A 41 24.13 10.37 -18.59
N LYS A 42 25.45 10.37 -18.84
CA LYS A 42 26.15 9.17 -19.36
C LYS A 42 26.14 8.09 -18.29
N THR A 43 25.83 6.85 -18.68
CA THR A 43 25.88 5.73 -17.75
C THR A 43 27.32 5.26 -17.56
N SER A 44 27.67 4.92 -16.31
CA SER A 44 28.81 4.04 -16.05
C SER A 44 28.46 2.60 -16.41
N PHE A 45 29.44 1.82 -16.89
CA PHE A 45 29.30 0.38 -17.17
C PHE A 45 29.89 -0.50 -16.07
N GLU A 46 30.36 0.11 -14.98
CA GLU A 46 30.81 -0.63 -13.80
C GLU A 46 29.67 -1.46 -13.19
N PHE A 47 30.03 -2.57 -12.54
CA PHE A 47 29.07 -3.42 -11.86
C PHE A 47 28.53 -2.75 -10.59
N GLY A 48 27.22 -2.87 -10.37
CA GLY A 48 26.60 -2.44 -9.12
C GLY A 48 26.89 -3.43 -8.01
N GLU A 49 27.14 -2.90 -6.82
CA GLU A 49 27.25 -3.68 -5.57
C GLU A 49 25.86 -3.97 -4.98
N VAL A 50 24.87 -3.17 -5.37
CA VAL A 50 23.46 -3.34 -5.01
C VAL A 50 22.60 -3.27 -6.26
N LEU A 51 21.75 -4.28 -6.48
CA LEU A 51 20.73 -4.34 -7.50
C LEU A 51 19.35 -4.11 -6.88
N ILE A 52 18.61 -3.18 -7.45
CA ILE A 52 17.20 -2.92 -7.14
C ILE A 52 16.37 -3.28 -8.36
N LYS A 53 15.38 -4.16 -8.18
CA LYS A 53 14.46 -4.58 -9.26
C LYS A 53 13.06 -4.78 -8.71
N ASP A 54 12.06 -4.75 -9.59
CA ASP A 54 10.67 -5.02 -9.19
C ASP A 54 10.53 -6.38 -8.48
N ARG A 55 9.64 -6.43 -7.49
CA ARG A 55 9.08 -7.69 -7.01
C ARG A 55 8.28 -8.37 -8.13
N PHE A 56 8.09 -9.69 -8.01
CA PHE A 56 7.32 -10.46 -9.00
C PHE A 56 5.88 -9.94 -9.18
N ASP A 57 5.27 -9.48 -8.08
CA ASP A 57 3.92 -8.93 -8.02
C ASP A 57 3.86 -7.43 -8.36
N LYS A 58 5.03 -6.80 -8.58
CA LYS A 58 5.22 -5.38 -8.88
C LYS A 58 4.70 -4.41 -7.81
N HIS A 59 4.32 -4.89 -6.62
CA HIS A 59 3.91 -4.04 -5.49
C HIS A 59 5.11 -3.50 -4.69
N GLY A 60 6.28 -3.36 -5.33
CA GLY A 60 7.49 -2.85 -4.72
C GLY A 60 8.74 -3.43 -5.38
N VAL A 61 9.83 -3.50 -4.64
CA VAL A 61 11.15 -3.90 -5.15
C VAL A 61 11.86 -4.91 -4.26
N VAL A 62 12.80 -5.64 -4.85
CA VAL A 62 13.80 -6.43 -4.14
C VAL A 62 15.14 -5.68 -4.23
N VAL A 63 15.76 -5.46 -3.07
CA VAL A 63 17.12 -4.89 -2.94
C VAL A 63 18.08 -6.03 -2.62
N LEU A 64 19.05 -6.27 -3.49
CA LEU A 64 20.00 -7.39 -3.43
C LEU A 64 21.42 -6.85 -3.55
N GLY A 65 22.33 -7.16 -2.64
CA GLY A 65 23.69 -6.65 -2.73
C GLY A 65 24.55 -7.04 -1.55
N THR A 66 25.69 -6.38 -1.37
CA THR A 66 26.43 -6.46 -0.08
C THR A 66 25.49 -6.10 1.07
N VAL A 67 25.70 -6.70 2.25
CA VAL A 67 24.81 -6.48 3.40
C VAL A 67 24.75 -4.98 3.74
N GLU A 68 25.90 -4.34 3.85
CA GLU A 68 26.03 -2.92 4.18
C GLU A 68 25.42 -2.04 3.10
N GLY A 69 25.61 -2.41 1.83
CA GLY A 69 25.07 -1.64 0.71
C GLY A 69 23.56 -1.72 0.60
N ALA A 70 23.01 -2.92 0.76
CA ALA A 70 21.57 -3.15 0.74
C ALA A 70 20.87 -2.48 1.94
N GLU A 71 21.45 -2.58 3.15
CA GLU A 71 20.94 -1.90 4.35
C GLU A 71 20.97 -0.37 4.19
N ALA A 72 22.03 0.20 3.60
CA ALA A 72 22.11 1.63 3.33
C ALA A 72 21.01 2.10 2.35
N VAL A 73 20.76 1.36 1.27
CA VAL A 73 19.68 1.65 0.32
C VAL A 73 18.31 1.57 1.01
N VAL A 74 18.08 0.52 1.79
CA VAL A 74 16.83 0.33 2.53
C VAL A 74 16.59 1.49 3.51
N SER A 75 17.62 1.93 4.22
CA SER A 75 17.54 3.06 5.16
C SER A 75 17.07 4.34 4.48
N VAL A 76 17.65 4.68 3.32
CA VAL A 76 17.22 5.84 2.52
C VAL A 76 15.77 5.69 2.04
N LEU A 77 15.35 4.51 1.61
CA LEU A 77 13.97 4.30 1.19
C LEU A 77 12.97 4.34 2.36
N LYS A 78 13.33 3.84 3.55
CA LYS A 78 12.51 3.92 4.76
C LYS A 78 12.32 5.35 5.26
N SER A 79 13.32 6.21 5.11
CA SER A 79 13.20 7.62 5.50
C SER A 79 12.42 8.44 4.49
N PHE A 80 12.53 8.11 3.20
CA PHE A 80 11.87 8.85 2.13
C PHE A 80 10.41 8.45 1.92
N LEU A 81 10.10 7.15 2.04
CA LEU A 81 8.79 6.61 1.70
C LEU A 81 7.87 6.48 2.93
N PRO A 82 6.63 6.98 2.83
CA PRO A 82 5.75 7.16 3.99
C PRO A 82 5.27 5.86 4.64
N ASP A 83 4.91 4.89 3.81
CA ASP A 83 4.25 3.64 4.22
C ASP A 83 4.98 2.38 3.70
N VAL A 84 6.27 2.51 3.35
CA VAL A 84 7.06 1.36 2.87
C VAL A 84 7.15 0.27 3.94
N VAL A 85 6.95 -0.98 3.51
CA VAL A 85 7.10 -2.17 4.36
C VAL A 85 8.35 -2.93 3.93
N VAL A 86 9.25 -3.20 4.85
CA VAL A 86 10.55 -3.83 4.56
C VAL A 86 10.61 -5.21 5.19
N ARG A 87 10.81 -6.26 4.38
CA ARG A 87 11.04 -7.62 4.89
C ARG A 87 12.44 -8.08 4.54
N GLU A 88 13.21 -8.41 5.56
CA GLU A 88 14.49 -9.08 5.38
C GLU A 88 14.25 -10.55 5.02
N LYS A 89 14.83 -11.01 3.91
CA LYS A 89 15.08 -12.44 3.71
C LYS A 89 16.54 -12.65 4.08
N SER A 90 16.80 -13.05 5.31
CA SER A 90 18.16 -13.32 5.75
C SER A 90 18.71 -14.52 4.96
N LEU A 91 19.49 -14.20 3.93
CA LEU A 91 20.60 -15.06 3.48
C LEU A 91 21.90 -14.64 4.21
N LYS A 92 21.76 -14.02 5.39
CA LYS A 92 22.85 -13.78 6.36
C LYS A 92 23.41 -15.15 6.76
N GLY A 93 24.33 -15.69 5.97
CA GLY A 93 25.00 -16.94 6.29
C GLY A 93 25.55 -17.74 5.10
N TRP A 94 24.93 -17.70 3.90
CA TRP A 94 25.37 -18.62 2.84
C TRP A 94 26.31 -18.02 1.79
N PHE A 95 26.23 -16.70 1.53
CA PHE A 95 27.11 -16.02 0.56
C PHE A 95 27.50 -14.57 0.93
N GLY A 96 27.10 -14.02 2.08
CA GLY A 96 27.45 -12.65 2.49
C GLY A 96 26.69 -11.52 1.77
N TYR A 97 25.49 -11.79 1.22
CA TYR A 97 24.65 -10.80 0.55
C TYR A 97 23.38 -10.48 1.36
N GLY A 98 22.99 -9.20 1.38
CA GLY A 98 21.69 -8.74 1.88
C GLY A 98 20.59 -8.89 0.83
N CYS A 99 19.39 -9.30 1.26
CA CYS A 99 18.21 -9.43 0.41
C CYS A 99 16.98 -8.90 1.15
N PHE A 100 16.45 -7.76 0.67
CA PHE A 100 15.29 -7.11 1.27
C PHE A 100 14.14 -7.03 0.26
N ASN A 101 12.94 -7.42 0.67
CA ASN A 101 11.71 -7.24 -0.10
C ASN A 101 10.98 -6.03 0.45
N LEU A 102 10.88 -4.99 -0.36
CA LEU A 102 10.17 -3.76 -0.01
C LEU A 102 8.82 -3.80 -0.69
N GLU A 103 7.75 -3.64 0.08
CA GLU A 103 6.41 -3.33 -0.42
C GLU A 103 6.24 -1.81 -0.47
N PHE A 104 5.67 -1.31 -1.56
CA PHE A 104 5.26 0.07 -1.69
C PHE A 104 3.73 0.12 -1.70
N PRO A 105 3.08 0.42 -0.56
CA PRO A 105 1.63 0.65 -0.52
C PRO A 105 1.26 1.98 -1.18
N PHE A 106 0.00 2.37 -1.06
CA PHE A 106 -0.59 3.47 -1.82
C PHE A 106 0.20 4.79 -1.73
N LEU A 107 0.59 5.22 -0.53
CA LEU A 107 1.23 6.53 -0.36
C LEU A 107 2.66 6.52 -0.92
N SER A 108 3.40 5.43 -0.73
CA SER A 108 4.73 5.25 -1.34
C SER A 108 4.64 5.31 -2.86
N LYS A 109 3.65 4.67 -3.49
CA LYS A 109 3.45 4.77 -4.94
C LYS A 109 3.13 6.20 -5.37
N MET A 110 2.29 6.93 -4.63
CA MET A 110 1.99 8.34 -4.91
C MET A 110 3.23 9.23 -4.82
N VAL A 111 4.06 9.05 -3.79
CA VAL A 111 5.33 9.78 -3.65
C VAL A 111 6.25 9.46 -4.81
N LEU A 112 6.39 8.20 -5.18
CA LEU A 112 7.23 7.78 -6.31
C LEU A 112 6.69 8.33 -7.64
N ASP A 113 5.38 8.39 -7.84
CA ASP A 113 4.75 9.04 -9.00
C ASP A 113 5.09 10.54 -9.05
N LYS A 114 5.00 11.23 -7.91
CA LYS A 114 5.33 12.66 -7.78
C LYS A 114 6.81 12.92 -8.08
N VAL A 115 7.72 12.17 -7.47
CA VAL A 115 9.16 12.23 -7.77
C VAL A 115 9.45 11.96 -9.24
N ARG A 116 8.75 10.97 -9.83
CA ARG A 116 8.90 10.65 -11.25
C ARG A 116 8.46 11.82 -12.14
N SER A 117 7.39 12.52 -11.76
CA SER A 117 6.84 13.66 -12.51
C SER A 117 7.81 14.84 -12.65
N GLU A 118 8.77 14.99 -11.71
CA GLU A 118 9.83 15.99 -11.80
C GLU A 118 10.85 15.71 -12.91
N VAL A 119 10.89 14.46 -13.41
CA VAL A 119 11.86 14.00 -14.41
C VAL A 119 11.21 13.80 -15.78
N VAL A 120 9.98 13.32 -15.82
CA VAL A 120 9.26 13.00 -17.05
C VAL A 120 7.75 13.13 -16.82
N PRO A 121 6.97 13.58 -17.82
CA PRO A 121 5.51 13.57 -17.71
C PRO A 121 4.99 12.23 -17.23
N THR A 122 4.18 12.26 -16.18
CA THR A 122 3.73 11.08 -15.45
C THR A 122 2.24 11.25 -15.13
N ILE A 123 1.45 10.24 -15.44
CA ILE A 123 0.02 10.21 -15.10
C ILE A 123 -0.19 9.98 -13.60
N PRO A 124 -1.32 10.42 -13.03
CA PRO A 124 -1.72 10.01 -11.68
C PRO A 124 -1.80 8.48 -11.56
N ASN A 125 -1.40 7.94 -10.41
CA ASN A 125 -1.40 6.51 -10.13
C ASN A 125 -0.56 5.66 -11.13
N HIS A 126 0.48 6.25 -11.73
CA HIS A 126 1.33 5.59 -12.73
C HIS A 126 1.82 4.23 -12.25
N HIS A 127 2.47 4.15 -11.08
CA HIS A 127 3.04 2.88 -10.62
C HIS A 127 1.96 1.83 -10.34
N LYS A 128 0.80 2.24 -9.81
CA LYS A 128 -0.36 1.35 -9.62
C LYS A 128 -0.86 0.81 -10.96
N LEU A 129 -1.06 1.68 -11.95
CA LEU A 129 -1.54 1.30 -13.29
C LEU A 129 -0.52 0.45 -14.05
N ARG A 130 0.79 0.63 -13.83
CA ARG A 130 1.84 -0.23 -14.42
C ARG A 130 1.71 -1.71 -14.03
N ILE A 131 1.04 -2.01 -12.92
CA ILE A 131 0.83 -3.38 -12.45
C ILE A 131 -0.12 -4.14 -13.40
N PHE A 132 -1.22 -3.53 -13.85
CA PHE A 132 -2.29 -4.21 -14.61
C PHE A 132 -2.66 -3.58 -15.95
N ALA A 133 -2.20 -2.37 -16.25
CA ALA A 133 -2.58 -1.59 -17.44
C ALA A 133 -1.37 -0.95 -18.15
N SER A 134 -0.19 -1.59 -18.12
CA SER A 134 1.07 -0.98 -18.61
C SER A 134 1.00 -0.45 -20.05
N LYS A 135 0.30 -1.12 -20.97
CA LYS A 135 0.16 -0.65 -22.36
C LYS A 135 -0.58 0.67 -22.44
N LEU A 136 -1.69 0.79 -21.71
CA LEU A 136 -2.45 2.02 -21.60
C LEU A 136 -1.60 3.15 -21.02
N VAL A 137 -0.79 2.86 -19.99
CA VAL A 137 0.15 3.85 -19.44
C VAL A 137 1.13 4.35 -20.51
N ASP A 138 1.73 3.44 -21.29
CA ASP A 138 2.67 3.81 -22.35
C ASP A 138 2.03 4.66 -23.47
N GLU A 139 0.79 4.36 -23.83
CA GLU A 139 0.01 5.13 -24.81
C GLU A 139 -0.30 6.53 -24.29
N VAL A 140 -0.83 6.61 -23.08
CA VAL A 140 -1.27 7.87 -22.47
C VAL A 140 -0.10 8.78 -22.14
N GLU A 141 1.01 8.27 -21.61
CA GLU A 141 2.20 9.10 -21.34
C GLU A 141 2.83 9.63 -22.64
N ARG A 142 2.67 8.92 -23.76
CA ARG A 142 3.10 9.42 -25.07
C ARG A 142 2.19 10.53 -25.58
N GLU A 143 0.88 10.41 -25.35
CA GLU A 143 -0.11 11.44 -25.68
C GLU A 143 0.09 12.71 -24.84
N LEU A 144 0.46 12.59 -23.56
CA LEU A 144 0.77 13.73 -22.68
C LEU A 144 1.89 14.63 -23.21
N LEU A 145 2.86 14.07 -23.95
CA LEU A 145 3.93 14.85 -24.58
C LEU A 145 3.42 15.74 -25.73
N ASN A 146 2.22 15.47 -26.25
CA ASN A 146 1.65 16.10 -27.44
C ASN A 146 0.43 17.01 -27.14
N CYS A 147 0.32 17.54 -25.90
CA CYS A 147 -0.76 18.42 -25.42
C CYS A 147 -2.15 17.76 -25.39
N PHE A 148 -2.36 16.83 -24.45
CA PHE A 148 -3.64 16.17 -24.20
C PHE A 148 -4.51 16.93 -23.17
N GLU A 149 -5.83 16.92 -23.35
CA GLU A 149 -6.81 17.48 -22.41
C GLU A 149 -6.90 16.60 -21.13
N LYS A 150 -6.76 17.21 -19.95
CA LYS A 150 -6.72 16.49 -18.67
C LYS A 150 -8.03 15.75 -18.36
N GLU A 151 -9.16 16.29 -18.80
CA GLU A 151 -10.49 15.75 -18.53
C GLU A 151 -10.71 14.39 -19.22
N LYS A 152 -10.31 14.28 -20.50
CA LYS A 152 -10.36 13.02 -21.26
C LYS A 152 -9.45 11.95 -20.66
N LEU A 153 -8.35 12.37 -20.05
CA LEU A 153 -7.38 11.48 -19.41
C LEU A 153 -8.00 10.86 -18.16
N GLU A 154 -8.59 11.69 -17.30
CA GLU A 154 -9.26 11.19 -16.09
C GLU A 154 -10.37 10.19 -16.42
N GLU A 155 -11.18 10.46 -17.45
CA GLU A 155 -12.23 9.54 -17.88
C GLU A 155 -11.66 8.20 -18.37
N LYS A 156 -10.60 8.24 -19.21
CA LYS A 156 -9.89 7.05 -19.70
C LYS A 156 -9.31 6.24 -18.54
N LEU A 157 -8.73 6.90 -17.53
CA LEU A 157 -8.16 6.24 -16.34
C LEU A 157 -9.24 5.68 -15.39
N LYS A 158 -10.32 6.42 -15.14
CA LYS A 158 -11.49 5.95 -14.36
C LYS A 158 -12.13 4.73 -15.01
N SER A 159 -12.00 4.56 -16.32
CA SER A 159 -12.58 3.42 -17.02
C SER A 159 -11.87 2.08 -16.79
N VAL A 160 -10.63 2.10 -16.28
CA VAL A 160 -9.78 0.90 -16.17
C VAL A 160 -10.19 0.02 -14.98
N VAL A 161 -10.70 0.62 -13.92
CA VAL A 161 -11.19 -0.08 -12.73
C VAL A 161 -12.66 0.28 -12.55
N LYS A 162 -13.54 -0.64 -12.96
CA LYS A 162 -14.98 -0.53 -12.78
C LYS A 162 -15.50 -1.75 -12.05
N PHE A 163 -16.55 -1.53 -11.27
CA PHE A 163 -17.19 -2.54 -10.45
C PHE A 163 -18.68 -2.57 -10.75
N LYS A 164 -19.28 -3.75 -10.66
CA LYS A 164 -20.73 -3.93 -10.81
C LYS A 164 -21.26 -4.76 -9.65
N VAL A 165 -22.48 -4.44 -9.23
CA VAL A 165 -23.23 -5.30 -8.30
C VAL A 165 -23.39 -6.68 -8.93
N GLY A 166 -23.15 -7.72 -8.14
CA GLY A 166 -23.09 -9.12 -8.55
C GLY A 166 -21.69 -9.62 -8.91
N ASP A 167 -20.70 -8.75 -9.07
CA ASP A 167 -19.34 -9.18 -9.38
C ASP A 167 -18.72 -9.91 -8.17
N LYS A 168 -17.97 -10.98 -8.46
CA LYS A 168 -17.06 -11.57 -7.46
C LYS A 168 -15.93 -10.59 -7.16
N PHE A 169 -15.60 -10.46 -5.88
CA PHE A 169 -14.61 -9.52 -5.42
C PHE A 169 -13.63 -10.16 -4.42
N GLU A 170 -12.33 -9.93 -4.63
CA GLU A 170 -11.29 -10.32 -3.68
C GLU A 170 -10.81 -9.13 -2.84
N ILE A 171 -10.42 -9.39 -1.60
CA ILE A 171 -9.74 -8.43 -0.75
C ILE A 171 -8.41 -9.08 -0.35
N ASP A 172 -7.32 -8.53 -0.87
CA ASP A 172 -5.96 -8.90 -0.51
C ASP A 172 -5.59 -8.19 0.79
N HIS A 173 -5.78 -8.86 1.92
CA HIS A 173 -5.38 -8.41 3.26
C HIS A 173 -3.92 -8.84 3.51
N VAL A 174 -2.98 -7.91 3.29
CA VAL A 174 -1.55 -8.21 3.32
C VAL A 174 -1.01 -7.94 4.71
N LYS A 175 -0.45 -8.95 5.37
CA LYS A 175 0.20 -8.78 6.66
C LYS A 175 1.55 -8.05 6.50
N PRO A 176 2.10 -7.36 7.52
CA PRO A 176 3.44 -6.78 7.45
C PRO A 176 4.54 -7.81 7.14
N SER A 177 4.36 -9.05 7.61
CA SER A 177 5.18 -10.22 7.25
C SER A 177 4.98 -10.70 5.81
N GLY A 178 3.85 -10.34 5.19
CA GLY A 178 3.32 -10.54 3.82
C GLY A 178 3.00 -11.93 3.38
N GLN A 179 2.63 -12.74 4.35
CA GLN A 179 1.44 -13.51 4.14
C GLN A 179 0.30 -12.61 3.65
N THR A 180 -0.38 -13.02 2.58
CA THR A 180 -1.59 -12.34 2.08
C THR A 180 -2.77 -13.25 2.36
N LEU A 181 -3.70 -12.79 3.19
CA LEU A 181 -4.99 -13.44 3.39
C LEU A 181 -5.95 -12.94 2.32
N LYS A 182 -6.53 -13.87 1.57
CA LYS A 182 -7.53 -13.54 0.54
C LYS A 182 -8.93 -13.71 1.09
N LEU A 183 -9.64 -12.61 1.24
CA LEU A 183 -11.06 -12.62 1.57
C LEU A 183 -11.85 -12.55 0.26
N THR A 184 -12.89 -13.36 0.11
CA THR A 184 -13.70 -13.38 -1.10
C THR A 184 -15.16 -13.14 -0.75
N GLY A 185 -15.86 -12.46 -1.65
CA GLY A 185 -17.28 -12.17 -1.53
C GLY A 185 -17.85 -11.67 -2.84
N GLU A 186 -19.05 -11.13 -2.76
CA GLU A 186 -19.79 -10.57 -3.90
C GLU A 186 -20.11 -9.11 -3.62
N ILE A 187 -19.93 -8.24 -4.63
CA ILE A 187 -20.37 -6.85 -4.52
C ILE A 187 -21.89 -6.84 -4.48
N PHE A 188 -22.49 -6.51 -3.34
CA PHE A 188 -23.95 -6.46 -3.22
C PHE A 188 -24.51 -5.05 -3.34
N ASP A 189 -23.68 -4.03 -3.11
CA ASP A 189 -24.05 -2.63 -3.22
C ASP A 189 -22.83 -1.75 -3.57
N ILE A 190 -23.08 -0.69 -4.33
CA ILE A 190 -22.11 0.36 -4.66
C ILE A 190 -22.82 1.68 -4.43
N ASN A 191 -22.45 2.38 -3.36
CA ASN A 191 -23.04 3.67 -3.00
C ASN A 191 -21.96 4.76 -3.05
N GLN A 192 -22.10 5.71 -3.96
CA GLN A 192 -21.10 6.75 -4.25
C GLN A 192 -19.73 6.11 -4.56
N GLU A 193 -18.78 6.21 -3.63
CA GLU A 193 -17.43 5.64 -3.72
C GLU A 193 -17.24 4.41 -2.81
N THR A 194 -18.27 4.03 -2.04
CA THR A 194 -18.24 2.89 -1.12
C THR A 194 -18.65 1.61 -1.83
N LEU A 195 -17.74 0.65 -1.87
CA LEU A 195 -18.04 -0.73 -2.26
C LEU A 195 -18.46 -1.53 -1.04
N LYS A 196 -19.60 -2.22 -1.13
CA LYS A 196 -20.06 -3.14 -0.09
C LYS A 196 -20.01 -4.58 -0.58
N ILE A 197 -19.21 -5.40 0.11
CA ILE A 197 -18.93 -6.79 -0.24
C ILE A 197 -19.62 -7.70 0.77
N ARG A 198 -20.51 -8.57 0.29
CA ARG A 198 -21.17 -9.58 1.11
C ARG A 198 -20.33 -10.85 1.13
N ARG A 199 -20.09 -11.37 2.33
CA ARG A 199 -19.30 -12.58 2.59
C ARG A 199 -20.13 -13.53 3.44
N ASN A 200 -20.22 -14.79 3.04
CA ASN A 200 -20.94 -15.81 3.81
C ASN A 200 -19.94 -16.65 4.61
N PHE A 201 -20.25 -16.91 5.88
CA PHE A 201 -19.39 -17.68 6.76
C PHE A 201 -19.98 -19.07 7.01
N ARG A 202 -19.09 -20.06 7.22
CA ARG A 202 -19.47 -21.39 7.70
C ARG A 202 -19.21 -21.39 9.21
N GLY A 203 -20.17 -21.84 10.02
CA GLY A 203 -20.23 -21.66 11.49
C GLY A 203 -19.13 -22.36 12.31
N LYS A 204 -17.86 -22.06 12.07
CA LYS A 204 -16.72 -22.56 12.84
C LYS A 204 -15.83 -21.39 13.28
N GLY A 205 -15.46 -21.40 14.56
CA GLY A 205 -14.57 -20.41 15.18
C GLY A 205 -15.30 -19.18 15.72
N THR A 206 -14.51 -18.16 16.05
CA THR A 206 -14.98 -16.86 16.54
C THR A 206 -14.68 -15.77 15.51
N TYR A 207 -15.40 -14.66 15.56
CA TYR A 207 -14.91 -13.40 15.01
C TYR A 207 -13.82 -12.89 15.97
N ASP A 208 -12.58 -13.14 15.60
CA ASP A 208 -11.41 -12.74 16.38
C ASP A 208 -11.41 -11.22 16.57
N GLY A 209 -10.95 -10.75 17.74
CA GLY A 209 -11.14 -9.37 18.20
C GLY A 209 -12.50 -9.12 18.88
N LEU A 210 -13.62 -9.54 18.28
CA LEU A 210 -14.96 -9.37 18.86
C LEU A 210 -15.31 -10.42 19.93
N LYS A 211 -14.62 -11.57 19.94
CA LYS A 211 -14.90 -12.72 20.84
C LYS A 211 -16.34 -13.27 20.73
N ILE A 212 -16.94 -13.12 19.55
CA ILE A 212 -18.31 -13.59 19.25
C ILE A 212 -18.25 -14.91 18.45
N PRO A 213 -19.03 -15.94 18.81
CA PRO A 213 -19.06 -17.20 18.06
C PRO A 213 -19.64 -16.99 16.65
N LYS A 214 -19.04 -17.67 15.66
CA LYS A 214 -19.59 -17.76 14.30
C LYS A 214 -20.66 -18.83 14.26
N GLU A 215 -21.83 -18.48 13.78
CA GLU A 215 -22.94 -19.42 13.60
C GLU A 215 -23.17 -19.72 12.12
N GLU A 216 -23.82 -20.85 11.84
CA GLU A 216 -24.14 -21.23 10.47
C GLU A 216 -25.20 -20.28 9.90
N GLY A 217 -24.91 -19.72 8.72
CA GLY A 217 -25.76 -18.72 8.07
C GLY A 217 -25.44 -17.28 8.46
N ASP A 218 -24.47 -17.07 9.37
CA ASP A 218 -23.89 -15.73 9.57
C ASP A 218 -23.29 -15.20 8.27
N TYR A 219 -23.39 -13.90 8.09
CA TYR A 219 -22.79 -13.19 6.96
C TYR A 219 -22.14 -11.89 7.42
N GLY A 220 -21.17 -11.44 6.63
CA GLY A 220 -20.48 -10.18 6.84
C GLY A 220 -20.69 -9.24 5.67
N ILE A 221 -20.81 -7.95 5.98
CA ILE A 221 -20.76 -6.86 5.02
C ILE A 221 -19.44 -6.14 5.23
N THR A 222 -18.63 -6.07 4.19
CA THR A 222 -17.37 -5.32 4.20
C THR A 222 -17.54 -4.05 3.40
N GLU A 223 -17.32 -2.89 4.00
CA GLU A 223 -17.41 -1.59 3.36
C GLU A 223 -15.99 -1.06 3.09
N ILE A 224 -15.73 -0.66 1.85
CA ILE A 224 -14.39 -0.29 1.36
C ILE A 224 -14.48 0.99 0.52
N VAL A 225 -13.58 1.93 0.79
CA VAL A 225 -13.40 3.17 0.01
C VAL A 225 -11.94 3.25 -0.43
N GLU A 226 -11.68 3.64 -1.67
CA GLU A 226 -10.31 3.81 -2.17
C GLU A 226 -9.57 4.92 -1.41
N GLY A 227 -8.30 4.68 -1.06
CA GLY A 227 -7.50 5.63 -0.30
C GLY A 227 -7.89 5.73 1.19
N SER A 228 -8.85 4.93 1.65
CA SER A 228 -9.23 4.86 3.07
C SER A 228 -8.16 4.13 3.89
N TRP A 229 -7.84 4.67 5.06
CA TRP A 229 -7.02 4.00 6.09
C TRP A 229 -7.78 2.96 6.89
N ILE A 230 -9.09 2.83 6.65
CA ILE A 230 -9.95 1.90 7.36
C ILE A 230 -10.75 1.03 6.40
N VAL A 231 -10.92 -0.24 6.78
CA VAL A 231 -11.86 -1.18 6.17
C VAL A 231 -12.81 -1.66 7.25
N LYS A 232 -14.12 -1.53 7.01
CA LYS A 232 -15.15 -1.89 7.98
C LYS A 232 -15.75 -3.24 7.64
N HIS A 233 -15.89 -4.10 8.64
CA HIS A 233 -16.59 -5.36 8.59
C HIS A 233 -17.73 -5.36 9.61
N SER A 234 -18.97 -5.41 9.13
CA SER A 234 -20.16 -5.61 9.97
C SER A 234 -20.61 -7.07 9.90
N TYR A 235 -20.76 -7.73 11.04
CA TYR A 235 -21.14 -9.13 11.13
C TYR A 235 -22.59 -9.28 11.58
N PHE A 236 -23.35 -10.11 10.88
CA PHE A 236 -24.77 -10.34 11.12
C PHE A 236 -25.04 -11.82 11.33
N SER A 237 -26.01 -12.13 12.18
CA SER A 237 -26.58 -13.46 12.27
C SER A 237 -27.46 -13.78 11.07
N ARG A 238 -27.83 -15.06 10.92
CA ARG A 238 -28.70 -15.55 9.85
C ARG A 238 -30.03 -14.80 9.73
N ASP A 239 -30.59 -14.33 10.85
CA ASP A 239 -31.83 -13.55 10.94
C ASP A 239 -31.63 -12.04 10.68
N GLY A 240 -30.39 -11.61 10.42
CA GLY A 240 -30.05 -10.22 10.09
C GLY A 240 -29.78 -9.32 11.30
N LYS A 241 -29.67 -9.86 12.51
CA LYS A 241 -29.28 -9.07 13.68
C LYS A 241 -27.78 -8.74 13.67
N LEU A 242 -27.43 -7.48 13.90
CA LEU A 242 -26.03 -7.05 14.01
C LEU A 242 -25.40 -7.69 15.25
N LYS A 243 -24.29 -8.40 15.05
CA LYS A 243 -23.47 -9.01 16.12
C LYS A 243 -22.35 -8.07 16.57
N GLY A 244 -21.79 -7.31 15.63
CA GLY A 244 -20.76 -6.30 15.92
C GLY A 244 -20.09 -5.80 14.66
N GLU A 245 -19.28 -4.76 14.83
CA GLU A 245 -18.48 -4.15 13.78
C GLU A 245 -17.00 -4.24 14.13
N PHE A 246 -16.18 -4.38 13.09
CA PHE A 246 -14.74 -4.51 13.18
C PHE A 246 -14.12 -3.60 12.12
N TYR A 247 -13.19 -2.75 12.53
CA TYR A 247 -12.55 -1.78 11.67
C TYR A 247 -11.05 -2.08 11.62
N ASN A 248 -10.57 -2.59 10.49
CA ASN A 248 -9.13 -2.71 10.26
C ASN A 248 -8.54 -1.32 10.07
N ILE A 249 -7.41 -1.03 10.74
CA ILE A 249 -6.57 0.11 10.39
C ILE A 249 -5.45 -0.39 9.48
N ASN A 250 -5.39 0.17 8.27
CA ASN A 250 -4.54 -0.30 7.20
C ASN A 250 -3.86 0.86 6.47
N THR A 251 -2.81 0.55 5.70
CA THR A 251 -2.33 1.49 4.68
C THR A 251 -3.45 1.78 3.69
N PRO A 252 -3.55 2.97 3.09
CA PRO A 252 -4.67 3.33 2.24
C PRO A 252 -5.03 2.28 1.18
N VAL A 253 -6.32 1.96 1.06
CA VAL A 253 -6.81 0.91 0.17
C VAL A 253 -6.56 1.26 -1.29
N GLU A 254 -6.13 0.26 -2.07
CA GLU A 254 -5.97 0.34 -3.52
C GLU A 254 -7.00 -0.54 -4.23
N PHE A 255 -7.72 0.02 -5.21
CA PHE A 255 -8.59 -0.77 -6.08
C PHE A 255 -7.89 -1.25 -7.35
N TYR A 256 -8.04 -2.53 -7.65
CA TYR A 256 -7.59 -3.20 -8.86
C TYR A 256 -8.79 -3.87 -9.55
N PRO A 257 -8.67 -4.31 -10.81
CA PRO A 257 -9.73 -5.06 -11.46
C PRO A 257 -10.14 -6.28 -10.63
N GLY A 258 -11.39 -6.29 -10.15
CA GLY A 258 -11.98 -7.37 -9.34
C GLY A 258 -11.46 -7.51 -7.91
N LYS A 259 -10.63 -6.58 -7.39
CA LYS A 259 -10.12 -6.69 -6.02
C LYS A 259 -9.72 -5.38 -5.35
N ALA A 260 -9.73 -5.38 -4.03
CA ALA A 260 -9.08 -4.38 -3.19
C ALA A 260 -7.79 -4.94 -2.59
N ARG A 261 -6.81 -4.08 -2.29
CA ARG A 261 -5.57 -4.47 -1.61
C ARG A 261 -5.13 -3.39 -0.64
N TYR A 262 -4.62 -3.81 0.51
CA TYR A 262 -3.96 -2.96 1.50
C TYR A 262 -2.97 -3.78 2.33
N VAL A 263 -2.02 -3.10 2.99
CA VAL A 263 -1.25 -3.70 4.08
C VAL A 263 -1.97 -3.41 5.39
N ASP A 264 -2.27 -4.48 6.11
CA ASP A 264 -2.81 -4.44 7.47
C ASP A 264 -1.74 -3.94 8.45
N LEU A 265 -2.11 -3.00 9.32
CA LEU A 265 -1.20 -2.45 10.32
C LEU A 265 -1.35 -3.13 11.68
N GLU A 266 -2.17 -4.19 11.77
CA GLU A 266 -2.36 -5.03 12.97
C GLU A 266 -2.86 -4.24 14.19
N VAL A 267 -3.55 -3.13 13.95
CA VAL A 267 -4.30 -2.40 14.97
C VAL A 267 -5.72 -2.27 14.46
N ASP A 268 -6.68 -2.59 15.33
CA ASP A 268 -8.08 -2.65 14.96
C ASP A 268 -8.94 -1.91 15.97
N VAL A 269 -10.11 -1.45 15.54
CA VAL A 269 -11.17 -0.93 16.40
C VAL A 269 -12.36 -1.85 16.31
N VAL A 270 -12.85 -2.35 17.44
CA VAL A 270 -14.03 -3.22 17.48
C VAL A 270 -15.16 -2.54 18.21
N LYS A 271 -16.38 -2.72 17.70
CA LYS A 271 -17.62 -2.21 18.29
C LYS A 271 -18.62 -3.37 18.44
N PRO A 272 -18.68 -4.02 19.61
CA PRO A 272 -19.68 -5.04 19.90
C PRO A 272 -21.10 -4.47 19.82
N SER A 273 -22.10 -5.29 19.47
CA SER A 273 -23.49 -4.80 19.40
C SER A 273 -24.02 -4.29 20.74
N ASN A 274 -23.51 -4.83 21.85
CA ASN A 274 -23.91 -4.51 23.22
C ASN A 274 -22.70 -4.06 24.06
N GLY A 275 -21.85 -3.18 23.52
CA GLY A 275 -20.65 -2.74 24.23
C GLY A 275 -20.14 -1.39 23.72
N GLN A 276 -19.14 -0.85 24.43
CA GLN A 276 -18.42 0.33 23.96
C GLN A 276 -17.38 -0.09 22.91
N PRO A 277 -17.10 0.78 21.92
CA PRO A 277 -15.96 0.59 21.04
C PRO A 277 -14.64 0.49 21.81
N GLU A 278 -13.72 -0.33 21.34
CA GLU A 278 -12.36 -0.45 21.91
C GLU A 278 -11.31 -0.62 20.82
N ILE A 279 -10.09 -0.13 21.09
CA ILE A 279 -8.90 -0.38 20.25
C ILE A 279 -8.25 -1.66 20.75
N ILE A 280 -7.93 -2.57 19.83
CA ILE A 280 -7.24 -3.83 20.13
C ILE A 280 -5.89 -3.92 19.40
N ASP A 281 -5.06 -4.85 19.83
CA ASP A 281 -3.80 -5.25 19.17
C ASP A 281 -2.70 -4.15 19.04
N LEU A 282 -2.75 -3.11 19.89
CA LEU A 282 -1.68 -2.10 19.98
C LEU A 282 -0.28 -2.70 20.23
N THR A 283 -0.18 -3.79 20.99
CA THR A 283 1.10 -4.49 21.22
C THR A 283 1.62 -5.19 19.97
N THR A 284 0.73 -5.63 19.08
CA THR A 284 1.11 -6.21 17.78
C THR A 284 1.68 -5.13 16.86
N LEU A 285 1.06 -3.93 16.86
CA LEU A 285 1.59 -2.76 16.16
C LEU A 285 3.00 -2.37 16.64
N GLU A 286 3.24 -2.37 17.95
CA GLU A 286 4.57 -2.10 18.52
C GLU A 286 5.59 -3.16 18.06
N LYS A 287 5.21 -4.44 18.09
CA LYS A 287 6.06 -5.54 17.66
C LYS A 287 6.47 -5.43 16.18
N ILE A 288 5.57 -5.05 15.27
CA ILE A 288 5.94 -4.92 13.85
C ILE A 288 6.89 -3.73 13.60
N VAL A 289 6.91 -2.72 14.48
CA VAL A 289 7.90 -1.64 14.47
C VAL A 289 9.25 -2.15 14.97
N GLU A 290 9.26 -2.88 16.09
CA GLU A 290 10.47 -3.48 16.67
C GLU A 290 11.16 -4.46 15.71
N GLU A 291 10.38 -5.27 15.00
CA GLU A 291 10.86 -6.18 13.95
C GLU A 291 11.31 -5.44 12.67
N GLY A 292 11.12 -4.12 12.61
CA GLY A 292 11.59 -3.26 11.53
C GLY A 292 10.76 -3.34 10.25
N PHE A 293 9.58 -3.97 10.27
CA PHE A 293 8.73 -4.08 9.08
C PHE A 293 8.26 -2.72 8.59
N ILE A 294 7.86 -1.83 9.49
CA ILE A 294 7.38 -0.48 9.16
C ILE A 294 8.26 0.59 9.82
N ASN A 295 8.04 1.86 9.47
CA ASN A 295 8.66 2.97 10.18
C ASN A 295 7.80 3.36 11.41
N PRO A 296 8.40 3.92 12.49
CA PRO A 296 7.64 4.32 13.68
C PRO A 296 6.56 5.37 13.41
N LYS A 297 6.79 6.25 12.43
CA LYS A 297 5.86 7.32 12.05
C LYS A 297 4.55 6.78 11.45
N LEU A 298 4.61 5.69 10.69
CA LEU A 298 3.43 5.01 10.15
C LEU A 298 2.62 4.39 11.29
N ALA A 299 3.28 3.76 12.26
CA ALA A 299 2.61 3.20 13.43
C ALA A 299 1.95 4.29 14.28
N GLU A 300 2.64 5.40 14.53
CA GLU A 300 2.04 6.55 15.24
C GLU A 300 0.83 7.11 14.49
N THR A 301 0.89 7.15 13.15
CA THR A 301 -0.24 7.56 12.32
C THR A 301 -1.41 6.59 12.45
N ALA A 302 -1.16 5.28 12.37
CA ALA A 302 -2.18 4.25 12.53
C ALA A 302 -2.88 4.35 13.89
N LYS A 303 -2.10 4.55 14.97
CA LYS A 303 -2.62 4.76 16.32
C LYS A 303 -3.53 5.99 16.40
N LYS A 304 -3.11 7.13 15.83
CA LYS A 304 -3.94 8.35 15.75
C LYS A 304 -5.23 8.13 14.96
N ILE A 305 -5.20 7.32 13.90
CA ILE A 305 -6.41 6.96 13.16
C ILE A 305 -7.34 6.10 14.02
N ALA A 306 -6.81 5.11 14.74
CA ALA A 306 -7.60 4.27 15.65
C ALA A 306 -8.26 5.12 16.76
N GLU A 307 -7.51 6.03 17.39
CA GLU A 307 -8.00 6.95 18.42
C GLU A 307 -9.10 7.87 17.88
N LYS A 308 -8.86 8.53 16.73
CA LYS A 308 -9.89 9.37 16.10
C LYS A 308 -11.12 8.57 15.70
N LEU A 309 -10.93 7.35 15.18
CA LEU A 309 -12.05 6.49 14.84
C LEU A 309 -12.89 6.22 16.08
N LEU A 310 -12.26 5.83 17.19
CA LEU A 310 -12.93 5.59 18.47
C LEU A 310 -13.77 6.79 18.94
N GLU A 311 -13.22 8.01 18.85
CA GLU A 311 -13.91 9.26 19.22
C GLU A 311 -15.10 9.60 18.32
N ASN A 312 -15.03 9.22 17.03
CA ASN A 312 -16.03 9.60 16.03
C ASN A 312 -17.09 8.52 15.78
N LEU A 313 -16.95 7.31 16.33
CA LEU A 313 -17.90 6.21 16.14
C LEU A 313 -19.26 6.50 16.78
N THR A 314 -20.15 7.13 16.02
CA THR A 314 -21.55 7.38 16.39
C THR A 314 -22.48 6.32 15.80
N GLU A 315 -23.72 6.24 16.29
CA GLU A 315 -24.75 5.38 15.67
C GLU A 315 -25.19 5.99 14.33
N ASN A 316 -25.34 5.15 13.30
CA ASN A 316 -25.84 5.50 11.96
C ASN A 316 -24.98 6.45 11.10
N GLN A 317 -23.68 6.57 11.39
CA GLN A 317 -22.78 7.35 10.55
C GLN A 317 -22.52 6.65 9.20
N ASP A 318 -22.62 7.42 8.11
CA ASP A 318 -22.21 6.96 6.79
C ASP A 318 -20.70 6.69 6.73
N PHE A 319 -20.32 5.54 6.16
CA PHE A 319 -18.93 5.08 6.14
C PHE A 319 -18.04 5.98 5.29
N LEU A 320 -18.52 6.47 4.14
CA LEU A 320 -17.70 7.37 3.31
C LEU A 320 -17.35 8.64 4.07
N SER A 321 -18.33 9.26 4.72
CA SER A 321 -18.15 10.45 5.55
C SER A 321 -17.14 10.21 6.69
N LEU A 322 -17.22 9.05 7.35
CA LEU A 322 -16.25 8.65 8.37
C LEU A 322 -14.82 8.55 7.82
N THR A 323 -14.63 7.88 6.67
CA THR A 323 -13.30 7.74 6.05
C THR A 323 -12.68 9.08 5.64
N GLN A 324 -13.49 10.04 5.21
CA GLN A 324 -13.04 11.38 4.82
C GLN A 324 -12.52 12.18 6.03
N ASN A 325 -13.18 12.05 7.19
CA ASN A 325 -12.80 12.73 8.42
C ASN A 325 -11.55 12.13 9.09
N LEU A 326 -11.25 10.87 8.78
CA LEU A 326 -10.11 10.11 9.34
C LEU A 326 -8.86 10.19 8.46
N LYS A 327 -8.79 11.09 7.49
CA LYS A 327 -7.54 11.30 6.74
C LYS A 327 -6.49 11.94 7.66
N PRO A 328 -5.32 11.30 7.85
CA PRO A 328 -4.26 11.91 8.64
C PRO A 328 -3.69 13.13 7.90
N ASN A 329 -3.30 14.15 8.64
CA ASN A 329 -2.45 15.22 8.10
C ASN A 329 -1.04 14.67 7.93
N LEU A 330 -0.74 14.22 6.71
CA LEU A 330 0.49 13.54 6.38
C LEU A 330 1.59 14.56 6.05
N ASN A 331 2.14 15.18 7.09
CA ASN A 331 3.40 15.92 6.95
C ASN A 331 4.57 14.94 6.96
N PHE A 332 4.87 14.31 5.82
CA PHE A 332 6.16 13.63 5.61
C PHE A 332 7.25 14.67 5.30
N ALA A 333 7.31 15.70 6.13
CA ALA A 333 8.22 16.83 6.02
C ALA A 333 9.55 16.51 6.72
N GLU A 334 10.42 15.81 6.01
CA GLU A 334 11.84 16.18 5.98
C GLU A 334 12.29 16.52 4.54
N ASN A 335 11.54 16.08 3.51
CA ASN A 335 11.91 16.24 2.10
C ASN A 335 10.96 17.12 1.26
N GLY A 336 10.10 17.95 1.89
CA GLY A 336 9.27 18.95 1.20
C GLY A 336 8.02 18.44 0.47
N PHE A 337 7.60 17.19 0.70
CA PHE A 337 6.37 16.65 0.11
C PHE A 337 5.20 16.71 1.09
N ASN A 338 4.31 17.70 0.92
CA ASN A 338 2.95 17.62 1.46
C ASN A 338 2.14 16.66 0.56
N LEU A 339 1.53 15.63 1.17
CA LEU A 339 0.67 14.64 0.52
C LEU A 339 -0.80 14.92 0.80
#